data_AF-A0A950JSJ0-F1
#
_entry.id   AF-A0A950JSJ0-F1
#
_cell.length_a   1.000
_cell.length_b   1.000
_cell.length_c   1.000
_cell.angle_alpha   90.00
_cell.angle_beta   90.00
_cell.angle_gamma   90.00
#
_symmetry.space_group_name_H-M   'P 1'
#
loop_
_entity.id
_entity.type
_entity.pdbx_description
1 polymer ?
#
loop_
_entity_poly.entity_id
_entity_poly.type
_entity_poly.pdbx_seq_one_letter_code
_entity_poly.pdbx_strand_id
1 'polypeptide(L)'
;PRSAVLVNMLETDRSIDFNGVMLLSQILSFDMDADVPESNPGVDVPYMVALPTYAATAWYHNRLPGKRPPDLQKFLGEVQHFAMGDYSQALQAGAALNSKQRMMIANRLHQYTGLPVWYLLRANLRVNGGMFEQNLQGNLDMTTGRLDTRFSGPTMDPLEKEAEYDPQSASISSAYVSGFNDYVRRELKYGMGKQYKPEIDVFKDWNFQHQPPGAPFPLPRATNVIPDLSTAMKYNPRLRIMLTGGYFDLATPYYEGVYEMRHLQIPQALQRNIEYHYYPSGHMVYANEASLKALHDHAADFIHRTSNLGDR
;
A
#
# COMPACT_ATOMS: atom_id res chain seq x y z
N PRO A 1 1.08 1.59 10.19
CA PRO A 1 2.14 1.70 11.22
C PRO A 1 1.68 1.75 12.70
N ARG A 2 0.75 2.64 13.08
CA ARG A 2 0.39 2.86 14.51
C ARG A 2 -0.11 1.60 15.24
N SER A 3 -0.86 0.74 14.56
CA SER A 3 -1.39 -0.49 15.15
C SER A 3 -0.28 -1.44 15.63
N ALA A 4 0.82 -1.55 14.88
CA ALA A 4 1.97 -2.39 15.25
C ALA A 4 2.69 -1.88 16.51
N VAL A 5 2.86 -0.56 16.61
CA VAL A 5 3.43 0.07 17.80
C VAL A 5 2.50 -0.10 18.99
N LEU A 6 1.20 0.17 18.80
CA LEU A 6 0.21 0.08 19.87
C LEU A 6 0.09 -1.34 20.44
N VAL A 7 -0.03 -2.36 19.59
CA VAL A 7 -0.12 -3.74 20.06
C VAL A 7 1.15 -4.14 20.80
N ASN A 8 2.34 -3.75 20.30
CA ASN A 8 3.58 -4.01 20.99
C ASN A 8 3.63 -3.35 22.38
N MET A 9 3.34 -2.06 22.48
CA MET A 9 3.34 -1.33 23.76
C MET A 9 2.37 -1.93 24.78
N LEU A 10 1.19 -2.34 24.34
CA LEU A 10 0.17 -2.89 25.25
C LEU A 10 0.54 -4.30 25.73
N GLU A 11 1.06 -5.13 24.84
CA GLU A 11 1.55 -6.48 25.18
C GLU A 11 2.76 -6.41 26.12
N THR A 12 3.81 -5.65 25.74
CA THR A 12 5.10 -5.69 26.44
C THR A 12 5.15 -4.85 27.70
N ASP A 13 4.44 -3.71 27.72
CA ASP A 13 4.61 -2.71 28.78
C ASP A 13 3.37 -2.54 29.67
N ARG A 14 2.22 -3.12 29.28
CA ARG A 14 0.96 -2.99 30.02
C ARG A 14 0.29 -4.32 30.35
N SER A 15 0.86 -5.46 29.91
CA SER A 15 0.31 -6.80 30.14
C SER A 15 -1.14 -6.92 29.63
N ILE A 16 -1.41 -6.33 28.47
CA ILE A 16 -2.69 -6.43 27.79
C ILE A 16 -2.49 -7.29 26.54
N ASP A 17 -3.00 -8.52 26.61
CA ASP A 17 -2.92 -9.48 25.52
C ASP A 17 -3.99 -9.22 24.46
N PHE A 18 -3.62 -9.41 23.19
CA PHE A 18 -4.51 -9.36 22.03
C PHE A 18 -4.67 -10.74 21.41
N ASN A 19 -5.88 -11.05 20.96
CA ASN A 19 -6.11 -12.25 20.17
C ASN A 19 -5.69 -12.07 18.70
N GLY A 20 -5.89 -10.86 18.17
CA GLY A 20 -5.44 -10.54 16.83
C GLY A 20 -5.47 -9.06 16.48
N VAL A 21 -4.80 -8.73 15.38
CA VAL A 21 -4.77 -7.40 14.78
C VAL A 21 -5.21 -7.51 13.33
N MET A 22 -6.20 -6.70 12.94
CA MET A 22 -6.64 -6.55 11.56
C MET A 22 -6.03 -5.28 10.99
N LEU A 23 -5.31 -5.41 9.88
CA LEU A 23 -4.63 -4.32 9.19
C LEU A 23 -5.31 -4.13 7.83
N LEU A 24 -5.71 -2.90 7.51
CA LEU A 24 -6.30 -2.55 6.22
C LEU A 24 -5.42 -1.51 5.55
N SER A 25 -4.92 -1.81 4.35
CA SER A 25 -4.12 -0.90 3.52
C SER A 25 -3.03 -0.22 4.33
N GLN A 26 -2.12 -1.05 4.83
CA GLN A 26 -1.12 -0.62 5.80
C GLN A 26 0.26 -0.48 5.18
N ILE A 27 1.04 0.40 5.80
CA ILE A 27 2.49 0.51 5.66
C ILE A 27 3.13 0.33 7.04
N LEU A 28 4.11 -0.56 7.17
CA LEU A 28 4.94 -0.71 8.36
C LEU A 28 6.29 -0.02 8.21
N SER A 29 6.81 0.11 7.00
CA SER A 29 8.13 0.61 6.70
C SER A 29 8.07 1.67 5.60
N PHE A 30 8.27 2.93 5.97
CA PHE A 30 8.34 4.03 5.00
C PHE A 30 9.57 3.95 4.08
N ASP A 31 10.55 3.10 4.40
CA ASP A 31 11.61 2.72 3.44
C ASP A 31 11.07 1.96 2.21
N MET A 32 9.80 1.51 2.22
CA MET A 32 9.14 0.78 1.13
C MET A 32 8.23 1.66 0.26
N ASP A 33 8.04 2.92 0.65
CA ASP A 33 7.24 3.88 -0.10
C ASP A 33 7.92 4.22 -1.43
N ALA A 34 7.23 4.03 -2.55
CA ALA A 34 7.76 4.24 -3.90
C ALA A 34 8.08 5.70 -4.22
N ASP A 35 7.58 6.66 -3.44
CA ASP A 35 7.76 8.08 -3.68
C ASP A 35 9.00 8.66 -2.95
N VAL A 36 9.47 7.97 -1.90
CA VAL A 36 10.59 8.44 -1.07
C VAL A 36 11.97 8.34 -1.74
N PRO A 37 12.32 7.28 -2.51
CA PRO A 37 13.68 7.08 -3.01
C PRO A 37 14.23 8.18 -3.92
N GLU A 38 13.38 9.07 -4.43
CA GLU A 38 13.86 10.27 -5.16
C GLU A 38 14.70 11.19 -4.26
N SER A 39 14.32 11.27 -2.99
CA SER A 39 15.06 12.00 -1.96
C SER A 39 16.10 11.14 -1.24
N ASN A 40 16.12 9.83 -1.49
CA ASN A 40 17.01 8.84 -0.86
C ASN A 40 17.50 7.79 -1.88
N PRO A 41 18.30 8.20 -2.89
CA PRO A 41 18.70 7.33 -3.98
C PRO A 41 19.56 6.15 -3.50
N GLY A 42 19.39 5.00 -4.14
CA GLY A 42 20.04 3.73 -3.76
C GLY A 42 19.11 2.78 -2.97
N VAL A 43 17.94 3.26 -2.55
CA VAL A 43 16.87 2.42 -2.00
C VAL A 43 15.94 2.00 -3.13
N ASP A 44 16.08 0.75 -3.59
CA ASP A 44 15.38 0.27 -4.80
C ASP A 44 14.19 -0.66 -4.53
N VAL A 45 14.07 -1.22 -3.33
CA VAL A 45 12.99 -2.14 -2.98
C VAL A 45 11.59 -1.54 -3.20
N PRO A 46 11.33 -0.24 -2.89
CA PRO A 46 10.03 0.38 -3.14
C PRO A 46 9.48 0.20 -4.56
N TYR A 47 10.34 0.41 -5.57
CA TYR A 47 9.95 0.23 -6.97
C TYR A 47 9.57 -1.22 -7.29
N MET A 48 10.23 -2.18 -6.63
CA MET A 48 9.96 -3.60 -6.83
C MET A 48 8.61 -3.98 -6.23
N VAL A 49 8.31 -3.52 -5.01
CA VAL A 49 7.07 -3.89 -4.31
C VAL A 49 5.83 -3.15 -4.82
N ALA A 50 6.01 -1.98 -5.44
CA ALA A 50 4.94 -1.24 -6.11
C ALA A 50 4.53 -1.83 -7.47
N LEU A 51 5.47 -2.45 -8.20
CA LEU A 51 5.26 -2.92 -9.58
C LEU A 51 4.02 -3.83 -9.77
N PRO A 52 3.70 -4.78 -8.85
CA PRO A 52 2.49 -5.58 -9.00
C PRO A 52 1.19 -4.75 -8.95
N THR A 53 1.09 -3.71 -8.14
CA THR A 53 -0.08 -2.80 -8.14
C THR A 53 -0.15 -2.00 -9.44
N TYR A 54 1.00 -1.57 -9.98
CA TYR A 54 1.02 -0.88 -11.29
C TYR A 54 0.47 -1.81 -12.38
N ALA A 55 0.85 -3.09 -12.33
CA ALA A 55 0.36 -4.08 -13.28
C ALA A 55 -1.13 -4.38 -13.11
N ALA A 56 -1.64 -4.47 -11.88
CA ALA A 56 -3.07 -4.58 -11.62
C ALA A 56 -3.83 -3.40 -12.24
N THR A 57 -3.32 -2.20 -12.05
CA THR A 57 -3.93 -0.97 -12.57
C THR A 57 -3.94 -0.94 -14.09
N ALA A 58 -2.80 -1.23 -14.73
CA ALA A 58 -2.73 -1.30 -16.19
C ALA A 58 -3.63 -2.41 -16.76
N TRP A 59 -3.76 -3.53 -16.04
CA TRP A 59 -4.70 -4.60 -16.35
C TRP A 59 -6.15 -4.11 -16.30
N TYR A 60 -6.55 -3.38 -15.25
CA TYR A 60 -7.91 -2.86 -15.09
C TYR A 60 -8.30 -1.92 -16.24
N HIS A 61 -7.39 -1.01 -16.60
CA HIS A 61 -7.61 -0.01 -17.64
C HIS A 61 -7.38 -0.50 -19.08
N ASN A 62 -7.11 -1.80 -19.27
CA ASN A 62 -6.74 -2.39 -20.57
C ASN A 62 -5.56 -1.66 -21.24
N ARG A 63 -4.56 -1.27 -20.46
CA ARG A 63 -3.36 -0.55 -20.92
C ARG A 63 -2.14 -1.44 -21.12
N LEU A 64 -2.23 -2.71 -20.75
CA LEU A 64 -1.20 -3.69 -21.08
C LEU A 64 -1.06 -3.84 -22.61
N PRO A 65 0.14 -3.97 -23.16
CA PRO A 65 0.34 -4.28 -24.56
C PRO A 65 -0.30 -5.64 -24.92
N GLY A 66 -0.99 -5.69 -26.05
CA GLY A 66 -1.62 -6.93 -26.53
C GLY A 66 -2.88 -7.32 -25.77
N LYS A 67 -3.14 -8.62 -25.64
CA LYS A 67 -4.37 -9.13 -25.01
C LYS A 67 -4.22 -9.16 -23.49
N ARG A 68 -5.10 -8.44 -22.80
CA ARG A 68 -5.21 -8.50 -21.34
C ARG A 68 -5.37 -9.94 -20.85
N PRO A 69 -4.53 -10.42 -19.90
CA PRO A 69 -4.69 -11.73 -19.27
C PRO A 69 -6.07 -11.90 -18.65
N PRO A 70 -6.72 -13.07 -18.73
CA PRO A 70 -8.07 -13.26 -18.19
C PRO A 70 -8.11 -13.33 -16.65
N ASP A 71 -7.03 -13.80 -16.02
CA ASP A 71 -6.93 -14.00 -14.58
C ASP A 71 -5.93 -13.01 -13.98
N LEU A 72 -6.43 -12.11 -13.14
CA LEU A 72 -5.61 -11.08 -12.49
C LEU A 72 -4.60 -11.69 -11.51
N GLN A 73 -5.01 -12.65 -10.68
CA GLN A 73 -4.15 -13.19 -9.63
C GLN A 73 -2.96 -13.97 -10.21
N LYS A 74 -3.21 -14.78 -11.24
CA LYS A 74 -2.15 -15.51 -11.96
C LYS A 74 -1.18 -14.53 -12.63
N PHE A 75 -1.70 -13.48 -13.27
CA PHE A 75 -0.88 -12.43 -13.87
C PHE A 75 -0.01 -11.73 -12.80
N LEU A 76 -0.60 -11.33 -11.67
CA LEU A 76 0.13 -10.70 -10.58
C LEU A 76 1.19 -11.61 -9.96
N GLY A 77 0.98 -12.93 -9.94
CA GLY A 77 2.01 -13.90 -9.53
C GLY A 77 3.24 -13.88 -10.45
N GLU A 78 3.04 -13.76 -11.77
CA GLU A 78 4.13 -13.60 -12.74
C GLU A 78 4.87 -12.27 -12.52
N VAL A 79 4.14 -11.17 -12.31
CA VAL A 79 4.73 -9.85 -12.08
C VAL A 79 5.54 -9.82 -10.78
N GLN A 80 5.02 -10.42 -9.69
CA GLN A 80 5.76 -10.56 -8.43
C GLN A 80 7.09 -11.30 -8.62
N HIS A 81 7.07 -12.40 -9.38
CA HIS A 81 8.28 -13.18 -9.66
C HIS A 81 9.30 -12.35 -10.44
N PHE A 82 8.87 -11.62 -11.46
CA PHE A 82 9.75 -10.72 -12.21
C PHE A 82 10.29 -9.58 -11.32
N ALA A 83 9.42 -8.96 -10.52
CA ALA A 83 9.77 -7.84 -9.64
C ALA A 83 10.89 -8.23 -8.67
N MET A 84 10.81 -9.44 -8.11
CA MET A 84 11.78 -9.94 -7.13
C MET A 84 12.95 -10.72 -7.73
N GLY A 85 12.90 -11.02 -9.02
CA GLY A 85 13.97 -11.64 -9.79
C GLY A 85 14.69 -10.62 -10.66
N ASP A 86 14.48 -10.71 -11.97
CA ASP A 86 15.19 -9.94 -12.99
C ASP A 86 15.16 -8.43 -12.75
N TYR A 87 14.03 -7.87 -12.30
CA TYR A 87 13.93 -6.44 -12.05
C TYR A 87 14.79 -6.02 -10.86
N SER A 88 14.72 -6.77 -9.75
CA SER A 88 15.57 -6.55 -8.58
C SER A 88 17.06 -6.60 -8.94
N GLN A 89 17.48 -7.61 -9.69
CA GLN A 89 18.87 -7.74 -10.14
C GLN A 89 19.30 -6.57 -11.03
N ALA A 90 18.42 -6.10 -11.91
CA ALA A 90 18.70 -4.99 -12.80
C ALA A 90 18.85 -3.66 -12.03
N LEU A 91 18.00 -3.41 -11.03
CA LEU A 91 18.10 -2.23 -10.19
C LEU A 91 19.39 -2.24 -9.36
N GLN A 92 19.72 -3.38 -8.73
CA GLN A 92 20.95 -3.58 -7.96
C GLN A 92 22.24 -3.41 -8.78
N ALA A 93 22.23 -3.80 -10.06
CA ALA A 93 23.36 -3.58 -10.95
C ALA A 93 23.65 -2.08 -11.20
N GLY A 94 22.67 -1.20 -10.97
CA GLY A 94 22.84 0.25 -11.09
C GLY A 94 23.44 0.67 -12.43
N ALA A 95 24.51 1.47 -12.39
CA ALA A 95 25.21 1.94 -13.58
C ALA A 95 25.97 0.82 -14.33
N ALA A 96 26.24 -0.32 -13.71
CA ALA A 96 26.91 -1.45 -14.36
C ALA A 96 25.97 -2.27 -15.26
N LEU A 97 24.65 -2.00 -15.21
CA LEU A 97 23.67 -2.64 -16.08
C LEU A 97 23.91 -2.26 -17.55
N ASN A 98 24.31 -3.23 -18.37
CA ASN A 98 24.60 -2.96 -19.78
C ASN A 98 23.33 -2.58 -20.58
N SER A 99 23.51 -1.91 -21.71
CA SER A 99 22.43 -1.36 -22.53
C SER A 99 21.43 -2.42 -23.02
N LYS A 100 21.90 -3.62 -23.35
CA LYS A 100 21.05 -4.74 -23.80
C LYS A 100 20.13 -5.22 -22.67
N GLN A 101 20.68 -5.45 -21.48
CA GLN A 101 19.90 -5.83 -20.30
C GLN A 101 18.93 -4.73 -19.89
N ARG A 102 19.38 -3.47 -19.86
CA ARG A 102 18.54 -2.31 -19.58
C ARG A 102 17.32 -2.24 -20.52
N MET A 103 17.54 -2.41 -21.83
CA MET A 103 16.47 -2.43 -22.81
C MET A 103 15.51 -3.62 -22.59
N MET A 104 16.04 -4.81 -22.26
CA MET A 104 15.21 -5.99 -21.96
C MET A 104 14.29 -5.74 -20.76
N ILE A 105 14.82 -5.16 -19.68
CA ILE A 105 14.05 -4.84 -18.48
C ILE A 105 13.01 -3.76 -18.77
N ALA A 106 13.35 -2.71 -19.52
CA ALA A 106 12.40 -1.68 -19.94
C ALA A 106 11.25 -2.27 -20.78
N ASN A 107 11.54 -3.20 -21.69
CA ASN A 107 10.50 -3.88 -22.46
C ASN A 107 9.61 -4.75 -21.55
N ARG A 108 10.18 -5.45 -20.58
CA ARG A 108 9.40 -6.28 -19.65
C ARG A 108 8.52 -5.42 -18.72
N LEU A 109 9.03 -4.29 -18.24
CA LEU A 109 8.25 -3.29 -17.52
C LEU A 109 7.10 -2.76 -18.39
N HIS A 110 7.35 -2.42 -19.66
CA HIS A 110 6.30 -1.99 -20.59
C HIS A 110 5.19 -3.04 -20.73
N GLN A 111 5.54 -4.32 -20.81
CA GLN A 111 4.55 -5.42 -20.86
C GLN A 111 3.67 -5.49 -19.60
N TYR A 112 4.18 -5.07 -18.44
CA TYR A 112 3.46 -5.14 -17.18
C TYR A 112 2.78 -3.85 -16.77
N THR A 113 3.27 -2.69 -17.19
CA THR A 113 2.73 -1.39 -16.75
C THR A 113 2.00 -0.64 -17.86
N GLY A 114 2.17 -1.03 -19.12
CA GLY A 114 1.66 -0.27 -20.28
C GLY A 114 2.43 1.02 -20.56
N LEU A 115 3.34 1.44 -19.67
CA LEU A 115 4.11 2.66 -19.86
C LEU A 115 5.06 2.54 -21.06
N PRO A 116 5.29 3.61 -21.85
CA PRO A 116 6.17 3.55 -23.01
C PRO A 116 7.61 3.19 -22.62
N VAL A 117 8.27 2.36 -23.44
CA VAL A 117 9.67 1.96 -23.22
C VAL A 117 10.60 3.18 -23.11
N TRP A 118 10.40 4.21 -23.92
CA TRP A 118 11.21 5.42 -23.87
C TRP A 118 11.10 6.14 -22.52
N TYR A 119 9.90 6.13 -21.91
CA TYR A 119 9.63 6.76 -20.62
C TYR A 119 10.34 5.96 -19.51
N LEU A 120 10.19 4.64 -19.53
CA LEU A 120 10.85 3.74 -18.58
C LEU A 120 12.39 3.84 -18.64
N LEU A 121 12.96 4.03 -19.82
CA LEU A 121 14.40 4.27 -19.98
C LEU A 121 14.83 5.63 -19.41
N ARG A 122 14.06 6.69 -19.64
CA ARG A 122 14.33 8.03 -19.07
C ARG A 122 14.18 8.07 -17.56
N ALA A 123 13.22 7.33 -17.03
CA ALA A 123 13.03 7.11 -15.59
C ALA A 123 14.11 6.20 -14.98
N ASN A 124 15.14 5.79 -15.74
CA ASN A 124 16.19 4.88 -15.26
C ASN A 124 15.61 3.59 -14.64
N LEU A 125 14.54 3.07 -15.24
CA LEU A 125 13.76 1.91 -14.80
C LEU A 125 13.06 2.08 -13.44
N ARG A 126 12.97 3.30 -12.89
CA ARG A 126 12.40 3.61 -11.57
C ARG A 126 11.24 4.59 -11.74
N VAL A 127 10.02 4.09 -11.55
CA VAL A 127 8.80 4.90 -11.67
C VAL A 127 8.15 4.94 -10.30
N ASN A 128 8.07 6.12 -9.70
CA ASN A 128 7.35 6.31 -8.45
C ASN A 128 5.82 6.28 -8.69
N GLY A 129 5.05 6.40 -7.62
CA GLY A 129 3.61 6.32 -7.67
C GLY A 129 2.97 7.47 -8.44
N GLY A 130 3.32 8.71 -8.10
CA GLY A 130 2.78 9.90 -8.76
C GLY A 130 3.07 9.95 -10.26
N MET A 131 4.26 9.50 -10.66
CA MET A 131 4.65 9.33 -12.06
C MET A 131 3.78 8.29 -12.78
N PHE A 132 3.48 7.17 -12.13
CA PHE A 132 2.64 6.14 -12.73
C PHE A 132 1.19 6.62 -12.90
N GLU A 133 0.64 7.28 -11.87
CA GLU A 133 -0.71 7.86 -11.86
C GLU A 133 -0.91 8.83 -13.03
N GLN A 134 0.04 9.74 -13.20
CA GLN A 134 0.03 10.76 -14.26
C GLN A 134 0.15 10.15 -15.67
N ASN A 135 0.96 9.09 -15.83
CA ASN A 135 1.37 8.66 -17.18
C ASN A 135 0.60 7.47 -17.74
N LEU A 136 -0.08 6.65 -16.94
CA LEU A 136 -0.78 5.46 -17.45
C LEU A 136 -1.85 5.80 -18.49
N GLN A 137 -2.59 6.89 -18.26
CA GLN A 137 -3.66 7.38 -19.13
C GLN A 137 -3.35 8.76 -19.73
N GLY A 138 -2.10 9.24 -19.61
CA GLY A 138 -1.71 10.59 -20.04
C GLY A 138 -1.94 10.89 -21.52
N ASN A 139 -2.01 9.87 -22.39
CA ASN A 139 -2.37 10.07 -23.79
C ASN A 139 -3.85 10.47 -24.03
N LEU A 140 -4.67 10.44 -22.98
CA LEU A 140 -6.05 10.91 -22.96
C LEU A 140 -6.23 12.17 -22.11
N ASP A 141 -5.15 12.82 -21.67
CA ASP A 141 -5.18 13.93 -20.72
C ASP A 141 -5.89 13.55 -19.39
N MET A 142 -5.68 12.31 -18.94
CA MET A 142 -6.28 11.74 -17.72
C MET A 142 -5.21 11.21 -16.77
N THR A 143 -5.48 11.32 -15.47
CA THR A 143 -4.72 10.69 -14.38
C THR A 143 -5.58 9.66 -13.65
N THR A 144 -4.95 8.68 -13.01
CA THR A 144 -5.64 7.72 -12.12
C THR A 144 -5.69 8.21 -10.68
N GLY A 145 -6.55 7.60 -9.86
CA GLY A 145 -6.51 7.77 -8.41
C GLY A 145 -5.27 7.18 -7.75
N ARG A 146 -4.81 7.80 -6.65
CA ARG A 146 -3.78 7.28 -5.75
C ARG A 146 -4.35 6.22 -4.82
N LEU A 147 -5.49 6.55 -4.21
CA LEU A 147 -6.15 5.68 -3.24
C LEU A 147 -6.89 4.55 -3.94
N ASP A 148 -7.44 4.78 -5.14
CA ASP A 148 -8.02 3.72 -5.96
C ASP A 148 -7.83 4.07 -7.43
N THR A 149 -6.89 3.35 -8.06
CA THR A 149 -6.49 3.64 -9.43
C THR A 149 -7.57 3.35 -10.47
N ARG A 150 -8.67 2.69 -10.10
CA ARG A 150 -9.81 2.48 -10.99
C ARG A 150 -10.54 3.78 -11.31
N PHE A 151 -10.44 4.76 -10.40
CA PHE A 151 -10.93 6.11 -10.65
C PHE A 151 -9.97 6.82 -11.62
N SER A 152 -10.55 7.54 -12.55
CA SER A 152 -9.84 8.38 -13.52
C SER A 152 -10.45 9.76 -13.51
N GLY A 153 -9.61 10.79 -13.64
CA GLY A 153 -10.05 12.18 -13.77
C GLY A 153 -9.16 12.96 -14.74
N PRO A 154 -9.64 14.09 -15.29
CA PRO A 154 -8.83 14.92 -16.16
C PRO A 154 -7.57 15.38 -15.43
N THR A 155 -6.41 15.32 -16.07
CA THR A 155 -5.18 15.85 -15.49
C THR A 155 -5.24 17.39 -15.42
N MET A 156 -4.60 17.97 -14.40
CA MET A 156 -4.57 19.43 -14.21
C MET A 156 -3.54 20.06 -15.16
N ASP A 157 -2.33 19.51 -15.19
CA ASP A 157 -1.31 19.78 -16.22
C ASP A 157 -0.79 18.47 -16.85
N PRO A 158 -1.03 18.25 -18.17
CA PRO A 158 -0.51 17.08 -18.88
C PRO A 158 1.03 16.96 -18.93
N LEU A 159 1.76 18.07 -18.69
CA LEU A 159 3.22 18.10 -18.70
C LEU A 159 3.84 17.89 -17.32
N GLU A 160 3.04 17.90 -16.26
CA GLU A 160 3.55 17.66 -14.92
C GLU A 160 4.11 16.24 -14.77
N LYS A 161 5.10 16.14 -13.90
CA LYS A 161 5.78 14.87 -13.63
C LYS A 161 4.86 13.89 -12.91
N GLU A 162 4.05 14.41 -11.98
CA GLU A 162 3.22 13.65 -11.06
C GLU A 162 1.79 14.18 -11.05
N ALA A 163 0.84 13.33 -10.66
CA ALA A 163 -0.56 13.71 -10.57
C ALA A 163 -0.78 14.75 -9.46
N GLU A 164 -1.48 15.83 -9.77
CA GLU A 164 -1.71 16.94 -8.83
C GLU A 164 -2.86 16.70 -7.83
N TYR A 165 -3.73 15.73 -8.10
CA TYR A 165 -4.86 15.37 -7.25
C TYR A 165 -5.23 13.90 -7.39
N ASP A 166 -6.02 13.40 -6.43
CA ASP A 166 -6.54 12.04 -6.43
C ASP A 166 -8.01 12.00 -6.94
N PRO A 167 -8.28 11.47 -8.15
CA PRO A 167 -9.62 11.24 -8.66
C PRO A 167 -10.57 10.49 -7.72
N GLN A 168 -10.08 9.54 -6.92
CA GLN A 168 -10.93 8.83 -5.96
C GLN A 168 -11.43 9.82 -4.89
N SER A 169 -10.52 10.53 -4.23
CA SER A 169 -10.86 11.54 -3.21
C SER A 169 -11.82 12.59 -3.73
N ALA A 170 -11.57 13.15 -4.92
CA ALA A 170 -12.45 14.14 -5.53
C ALA A 170 -13.88 13.61 -5.76
N SER A 171 -13.99 12.31 -6.09
CA SER A 171 -15.28 11.69 -6.41
C SER A 171 -16.14 11.38 -5.19
N ILE A 172 -15.53 11.00 -4.06
CA ILE A 172 -16.28 10.44 -2.92
C ILE A 172 -16.31 11.36 -1.68
N SER A 173 -15.36 12.30 -1.54
CA SER A 173 -15.19 13.04 -0.27
C SER A 173 -16.43 13.84 0.13
N SER A 174 -17.17 14.41 -0.82
CA SER A 174 -18.36 15.20 -0.53
C SER A 174 -19.44 14.38 0.20
N ALA A 175 -19.63 13.12 -0.18
CA ALA A 175 -20.58 12.21 0.46
C ALA A 175 -20.15 11.87 1.89
N TYR A 176 -18.87 11.53 2.11
CA TYR A 176 -18.33 11.24 3.44
C TYR A 176 -18.38 12.45 4.37
N VAL A 177 -17.95 13.62 3.88
CA VAL A 177 -17.94 14.86 4.66
C VAL A 177 -19.37 15.26 5.03
N SER A 178 -20.31 15.21 4.08
CA SER A 178 -21.70 15.58 4.34
C SER A 178 -22.37 14.62 5.32
N GLY A 179 -22.21 13.31 5.13
CA GLY A 179 -22.77 12.29 6.02
C GLY A 179 -22.21 12.37 7.44
N PHE A 180 -20.89 12.56 7.58
CA PHE A 180 -20.29 12.77 8.90
C PHE A 180 -20.77 14.07 9.55
N ASN A 181 -20.89 15.17 8.78
CA ASN A 181 -21.40 16.43 9.30
C ASN A 181 -22.83 16.27 9.82
N ASP A 182 -23.70 15.61 9.06
CA ASP A 182 -25.08 15.37 9.48
C ASP A 182 -25.13 14.55 10.78
N TYR A 183 -24.46 13.40 10.81
CA TYR A 183 -24.43 12.50 11.97
C TYR A 183 -23.88 13.17 13.24
N VAL A 184 -22.73 13.84 13.16
CA VAL A 184 -22.08 14.39 14.35
C VAL A 184 -22.85 15.59 14.93
N ARG A 185 -23.53 16.40 14.11
CA ARG A 185 -24.34 17.53 14.61
C ARG A 185 -25.73 17.08 15.05
N ARG A 186 -26.40 16.22 14.30
CA ARG A 186 -27.81 15.88 14.54
C ARG A 186 -27.96 14.75 15.54
N GLU A 187 -27.15 13.70 15.45
CA GLU A 187 -27.27 12.55 16.34
C GLU A 187 -26.39 12.73 17.57
N LEU A 188 -25.09 12.96 17.38
CA LEU A 188 -24.15 13.10 18.50
C LEU A 188 -24.21 14.45 19.21
N LYS A 189 -24.93 15.44 18.65
CA LYS A 189 -25.07 16.82 19.17
C LYS A 189 -23.74 17.53 19.45
N TYR A 190 -22.70 17.21 18.68
CA TYR A 190 -21.35 17.73 18.88
C TYR A 190 -20.94 18.73 17.78
N GLY A 191 -20.11 19.72 18.15
CA GLY A 191 -19.46 20.60 17.18
C GLY A 191 -20.37 21.63 16.50
N MET A 192 -21.52 21.96 17.09
CA MET A 192 -22.38 23.05 16.60
C MET A 192 -21.60 24.35 16.42
N GLY A 193 -21.79 25.03 15.29
CA GLY A 193 -21.06 26.26 14.94
C GLY A 193 -19.58 26.06 14.60
N LYS A 194 -19.05 24.84 14.65
CA LYS A 194 -17.67 24.53 14.24
C LYS A 194 -17.63 24.01 12.80
N GLN A 195 -16.62 24.43 12.05
CA GLN A 195 -16.30 23.85 10.76
C GLN A 195 -15.60 22.50 10.96
N TYR A 196 -16.09 21.45 10.30
CA TYR A 196 -15.37 20.19 10.22
C TYR A 196 -14.25 20.32 9.19
N LYS A 197 -13.04 19.94 9.57
CA LYS A 197 -11.88 19.86 8.69
C LYS A 197 -11.59 18.39 8.40
N PRO A 198 -11.84 17.88 7.18
CA PRO A 198 -11.53 16.49 6.84
C PRO A 198 -10.04 16.21 6.85
N GLU A 199 -9.23 17.25 6.63
CA GLU A 199 -7.77 17.22 6.65
C GLU A 199 -7.21 18.48 7.33
N ILE A 200 -5.99 18.34 7.83
CA ILE A 200 -5.18 19.44 8.35
C ILE A 200 -3.73 19.20 7.91
N ASP A 201 -2.99 20.28 7.63
CA ASP A 201 -1.60 20.23 7.17
C ASP A 201 -0.64 19.92 8.34
N VAL A 202 -0.76 18.72 8.91
CA VAL A 202 0.10 18.24 10.00
C VAL A 202 1.35 17.53 9.51
N PHE A 203 1.36 17.10 8.24
CA PHE A 203 2.45 16.29 7.70
C PHE A 203 3.79 17.01 7.79
N LYS A 204 3.81 18.32 7.49
CA LYS A 204 5.02 19.16 7.53
C LYS A 204 5.66 19.24 8.92
N ASP A 205 4.84 19.17 9.97
CA ASP A 205 5.27 19.29 11.36
C ASP A 205 5.33 17.94 12.09
N TRP A 206 4.93 16.85 11.42
CA TRP A 206 4.86 15.54 12.05
C TRP A 206 6.26 14.95 12.26
N ASN A 207 6.60 14.63 13.51
CA ASN A 207 7.84 13.92 13.81
C ASN A 207 7.69 12.42 13.51
N PHE A 208 8.35 11.98 12.44
CA PHE A 208 8.39 10.58 11.99
C PHE A 208 9.48 9.74 12.69
N GLN A 209 10.27 10.31 13.60
CA GLN A 209 11.26 9.54 14.34
C GLN A 209 10.61 8.41 15.15
N HIS A 210 11.21 7.23 15.08
CA HIS A 210 10.74 6.05 15.81
C HIS A 210 11.89 5.40 16.57
N GLN A 211 11.60 4.99 17.80
CA GLN A 211 12.47 4.18 18.62
C GLN A 211 11.94 2.74 18.61
N PRO A 212 12.48 1.85 17.76
CA PRO A 212 12.02 0.47 17.72
C PRO A 212 12.36 -0.26 19.04
N PRO A 213 11.67 -1.36 19.37
CA PRO A 213 11.94 -2.14 20.57
C PRO A 213 13.42 -2.50 20.70
N GLY A 214 13.99 -2.25 21.87
CA GLY A 214 15.40 -2.51 22.19
C GLY A 214 16.40 -1.46 21.68
N ALA A 215 15.96 -0.45 20.90
CA ALA A 215 16.84 0.66 20.55
C ALA A 215 17.04 1.62 21.74
N PRO A 216 18.24 2.18 21.94
CA PRO A 216 18.53 3.10 23.05
C PRO A 216 17.91 4.50 22.88
N PHE A 217 17.59 4.90 21.64
CA PHE A 217 17.01 6.20 21.28
C PHE A 217 16.32 6.12 19.91
N PRO A 218 15.50 7.12 19.53
CA PRO A 218 14.89 7.18 18.20
C PRO A 218 15.95 7.20 17.09
N LEU A 219 15.82 6.32 16.10
CA LEU A 219 16.85 6.15 15.07
C LEU A 219 16.68 7.18 13.94
N PRO A 220 17.78 7.76 13.41
CA PRO A 220 17.75 8.77 12.34
C PRO A 220 17.55 8.11 10.97
N ARG A 221 16.39 7.50 10.75
CA ARG A 221 16.02 6.78 9.52
C ARG A 221 14.52 6.91 9.26
N ALA A 222 14.05 6.44 8.11
CA ALA A 222 12.62 6.39 7.83
C ALA A 222 11.88 5.56 8.88
N THR A 223 10.63 5.94 9.17
CA THR A 223 9.81 5.23 10.16
C THR A 223 9.63 3.79 9.75
N ASN A 224 9.99 2.86 10.64
CA ASN A 224 9.87 1.44 10.39
C ASN A 224 9.46 0.71 11.66
N VAL A 225 8.24 0.17 11.65
CA VAL A 225 7.57 -0.51 12.77
C VAL A 225 7.44 -2.02 12.57
N ILE A 226 8.16 -2.59 11.59
CA ILE A 226 8.34 -4.05 11.46
C ILE A 226 8.89 -4.66 12.76
N PRO A 227 9.89 -4.06 13.44
CA PRO A 227 10.39 -4.58 14.72
C PRO A 227 9.32 -4.64 15.82
N ASP A 228 8.41 -3.68 15.86
CA ASP A 228 7.31 -3.60 16.83
C ASP A 228 6.35 -4.78 16.66
N LEU A 229 5.84 -4.99 15.43
CA LEU A 229 4.96 -6.13 15.17
C LEU A 229 5.68 -7.47 15.38
N SER A 230 6.96 -7.55 15.00
CA SER A 230 7.78 -8.73 15.24
C SER A 230 7.94 -9.03 16.73
N THR A 231 8.06 -7.99 17.56
CA THR A 231 8.21 -8.12 19.01
C THR A 231 6.89 -8.53 19.65
N ALA A 232 5.78 -7.90 19.29
CA ALA A 232 4.44 -8.28 19.74
C ALA A 232 4.14 -9.76 19.45
N MET A 233 4.40 -10.24 18.23
CA MET A 233 4.17 -11.64 17.87
C MET A 233 5.10 -12.62 18.60
N LYS A 234 6.32 -12.21 18.98
CA LYS A 234 7.23 -13.04 19.80
C LYS A 234 6.79 -13.08 21.26
N TYR A 235 6.33 -11.94 21.79
CA TYR A 235 5.85 -11.82 23.16
C TYR A 235 4.58 -12.64 23.36
N ASN A 236 3.67 -12.58 22.38
CA ASN A 236 2.46 -13.38 22.31
C ASN A 236 2.46 -14.28 21.04
N PRO A 237 3.02 -15.51 21.13
CA PRO A 237 3.04 -16.47 20.02
C PRO A 237 1.66 -16.91 19.49
N ARG A 238 0.57 -16.55 20.18
CA ARG A 238 -0.81 -16.82 19.75
C ARG A 238 -1.44 -15.66 18.99
N LEU A 239 -0.81 -14.47 19.00
CA LEU A 239 -1.30 -13.29 18.29
C LEU A 239 -1.47 -13.61 16.79
N ARG A 240 -2.66 -13.34 16.27
CA ARG A 240 -3.02 -13.52 14.86
C ARG A 240 -3.08 -12.18 14.12
N ILE A 241 -2.69 -12.18 12.86
CA ILE A 241 -2.69 -10.98 12.02
C ILE A 241 -3.55 -11.26 10.79
N MET A 242 -4.52 -10.40 10.53
CA MET A 242 -5.24 -10.37 9.25
C MET A 242 -4.77 -9.15 8.48
N LEU A 243 -4.00 -9.35 7.40
CA LEU A 243 -3.62 -8.28 6.49
C LEU A 243 -4.63 -8.20 5.35
N THR A 244 -5.19 -7.01 5.15
CA THR A 244 -6.19 -6.72 4.12
C THR A 244 -5.80 -5.51 3.29
N GLY A 245 -6.24 -5.45 2.03
CA GLY A 245 -5.98 -4.30 1.16
C GLY A 245 -6.59 -4.45 -0.24
N GLY A 246 -6.51 -3.38 -1.02
CA GLY A 246 -6.96 -3.35 -2.41
C GLY A 246 -5.84 -3.69 -3.40
N TYR A 247 -6.16 -4.41 -4.49
CA TYR A 247 -5.21 -4.60 -5.60
C TYR A 247 -4.89 -3.31 -6.37
N PHE A 248 -5.74 -2.28 -6.23
CA PHE A 248 -5.67 -1.02 -6.98
C PHE A 248 -5.29 0.17 -6.07
N ASP A 249 -4.71 -0.11 -4.91
CA ASP A 249 -4.26 0.88 -3.93
C ASP A 249 -2.78 1.21 -4.18
N LEU A 250 -2.48 2.42 -4.66
CA LEU A 250 -1.10 2.88 -4.83
C LEU A 250 -0.55 3.56 -3.59
N ALA A 251 -1.39 4.05 -2.68
CA ALA A 251 -0.93 4.65 -1.43
C ALA A 251 -0.24 3.62 -0.53
N THR A 252 -0.75 2.39 -0.51
CA THR A 252 -0.08 1.24 0.12
C THR A 252 -0.17 0.02 -0.81
N PRO A 253 0.76 -0.11 -1.77
CA PRO A 253 0.76 -1.20 -2.75
C PRO A 253 0.57 -2.58 -2.12
N TYR A 254 -0.32 -3.40 -2.68
CA TYR A 254 -0.70 -4.65 -2.04
C TYR A 254 0.50 -5.59 -1.78
N TYR A 255 1.45 -5.63 -2.70
CA TYR A 255 2.61 -6.52 -2.56
C TYR A 255 3.64 -5.98 -1.56
N GLU A 256 3.66 -4.66 -1.30
CA GLU A 256 4.40 -4.09 -0.17
C GLU A 256 3.91 -4.70 1.13
N GLY A 257 2.60 -4.67 1.40
CA GLY A 257 2.05 -5.28 2.60
C GLY A 257 2.40 -6.77 2.74
N VAL A 258 2.34 -7.54 1.64
CA VAL A 258 2.79 -8.95 1.64
C VAL A 258 4.28 -9.07 1.95
N TYR A 259 5.10 -8.22 1.33
CA TYR A 259 6.54 -8.19 1.52
C TYR A 259 6.88 -7.90 2.99
N GLU A 260 6.30 -6.86 3.58
CA GLU A 260 6.54 -6.49 4.98
C GLU A 260 6.21 -7.62 5.96
N MET A 261 5.07 -8.30 5.79
CA MET A 261 4.70 -9.45 6.64
C MET A 261 5.70 -10.61 6.53
N ARG A 262 6.18 -10.90 5.32
CA ARG A 262 7.18 -11.94 5.09
C ARG A 262 8.56 -11.58 5.66
N HIS A 263 8.82 -10.29 5.89
CA HIS A 263 10.06 -9.78 6.45
C HIS A 263 9.97 -9.44 7.94
N LEU A 264 8.85 -9.77 8.61
CA LEU A 264 8.81 -9.77 10.06
C LEU A 264 9.92 -10.69 10.60
N GLN A 265 10.67 -10.19 11.58
CA GLN A 265 11.81 -10.87 12.17
C GLN A 265 11.35 -11.92 13.19
N ILE A 266 10.43 -12.81 12.82
CA ILE A 266 9.79 -13.80 13.70
C ILE A 266 10.24 -15.22 13.34
N PRO A 267 10.17 -16.20 14.27
CA PRO A 267 10.36 -17.61 13.91
C PRO A 267 9.41 -18.03 12.79
N GLN A 268 9.88 -18.85 11.86
CA GLN A 268 9.08 -19.35 10.72
C GLN A 268 7.75 -19.97 11.17
N ALA A 269 7.73 -20.62 12.34
CA ALA A 269 6.52 -21.20 12.91
C ALA A 269 5.41 -20.17 13.18
N LEU A 270 5.74 -18.90 13.39
CA LEU A 270 4.76 -17.82 13.63
C LEU A 270 4.23 -17.19 12.33
N GLN A 271 4.86 -17.42 11.17
CA GLN A 271 4.33 -16.93 9.89
C GLN A 271 2.93 -17.48 9.59
N ARG A 272 2.59 -18.68 10.11
CA ARG A 272 1.23 -19.26 10.00
C ARG A 272 0.15 -18.47 10.75
N ASN A 273 0.53 -17.50 11.57
CA ASN A 273 -0.41 -16.64 12.29
C ASN A 273 -0.87 -15.45 11.44
N ILE A 274 -0.36 -15.29 10.23
CA ILE A 274 -0.67 -14.18 9.32
C ILE A 274 -1.53 -14.71 8.17
N GLU A 275 -2.72 -14.14 7.99
CA GLU A 275 -3.58 -14.37 6.85
C GLU A 275 -3.69 -13.11 5.97
N TYR A 276 -3.92 -13.30 4.67
CA TYR A 276 -3.89 -12.25 3.66
C TYR A 276 -5.19 -12.24 2.86
N HIS A 277 -5.86 -11.10 2.79
CA HIS A 277 -7.10 -10.93 2.01
C HIS A 277 -7.00 -9.67 1.15
N TYR A 278 -6.91 -9.86 -0.17
CA TYR A 278 -6.85 -8.76 -1.12
C TYR A 278 -8.10 -8.73 -2.00
N TYR A 279 -8.60 -7.52 -2.23
CA TYR A 279 -9.89 -7.30 -2.85
C TYR A 279 -9.75 -6.54 -4.18
N PRO A 280 -10.67 -6.72 -5.13
CA PRO A 280 -10.75 -5.91 -6.35
C PRO A 280 -11.27 -4.50 -6.04
N SER A 281 -10.53 -3.76 -5.21
CA SER A 281 -10.78 -2.38 -4.77
C SER A 281 -9.45 -1.63 -4.58
N GLY A 282 -9.52 -0.34 -4.23
CA GLY A 282 -8.39 0.44 -3.74
C GLY A 282 -8.27 0.45 -2.21
N HIS A 283 -7.70 1.52 -1.68
CA HIS A 283 -7.34 1.77 -0.28
C HIS A 283 -8.52 1.65 0.67
N MET A 284 -9.63 2.29 0.29
CA MET A 284 -10.91 2.12 0.96
C MET A 284 -11.61 0.89 0.38
N VAL A 285 -11.19 -0.31 0.79
CA VAL A 285 -11.77 -1.58 0.29
C VAL A 285 -13.30 -1.59 0.37
N TYR A 286 -13.84 -1.00 1.43
CA TYR A 286 -15.28 -0.88 1.69
C TYR A 286 -16.03 0.10 0.78
N ALA A 287 -15.34 0.89 -0.05
CA ALA A 287 -15.99 1.75 -1.05
C ALA A 287 -16.54 0.97 -2.26
N ASN A 288 -16.15 -0.29 -2.41
CA ASN A 288 -16.74 -1.22 -3.37
C ASN A 288 -17.64 -2.22 -2.65
N GLU A 289 -18.93 -2.26 -2.97
CA GLU A 289 -19.93 -3.03 -2.20
C GLU A 289 -19.66 -4.54 -2.12
N ALA A 290 -19.23 -5.17 -3.22
CA ALA A 290 -18.87 -6.59 -3.22
C ALA A 290 -17.64 -6.85 -2.33
N SER A 291 -16.65 -5.95 -2.36
CA SER A 291 -15.46 -6.02 -1.53
C SER A 291 -15.77 -5.71 -0.06
N LEU A 292 -16.71 -4.80 0.22
CA LEU A 292 -17.23 -4.53 1.57
C LEU A 292 -17.84 -5.79 2.18
N LYS A 293 -18.72 -6.49 1.45
CA LYS A 293 -19.32 -7.74 1.93
C LYS A 293 -18.24 -8.78 2.24
N ALA A 294 -17.28 -8.97 1.33
CA ALA A 294 -16.18 -9.92 1.54
C ALA A 294 -15.29 -9.52 2.73
N LEU A 295 -14.97 -8.23 2.89
CA LEU A 295 -14.21 -7.72 4.03
C LEU A 295 -14.96 -7.95 5.35
N HIS A 296 -16.27 -7.71 5.37
CA HIS A 296 -17.12 -8.01 6.52
C HIS A 296 -17.04 -9.50 6.87
N ASP A 297 -17.26 -10.38 5.89
CA ASP A 297 -17.30 -11.83 6.12
C ASP A 297 -15.95 -12.34 6.66
N HIS A 298 -14.81 -11.88 6.11
CA HIS A 298 -13.49 -12.23 6.61
C HIS A 298 -13.20 -11.65 8.01
N ALA A 299 -13.57 -10.39 8.27
CA ALA A 299 -13.37 -9.79 9.59
C ALA A 299 -14.20 -10.50 10.68
N ALA A 300 -15.45 -10.84 10.38
CA ALA A 300 -16.31 -11.59 11.29
C ALA A 300 -15.72 -12.98 11.57
N ASP A 301 -15.34 -13.72 10.54
CA ASP A 301 -14.70 -15.02 10.66
C ASP A 301 -13.38 -14.97 11.46
N PHE A 302 -12.52 -13.97 11.19
CA PHE A 302 -11.29 -13.75 11.94
C PHE A 302 -11.57 -13.53 13.43
N ILE A 303 -12.54 -12.67 13.78
CA ILE A 303 -12.93 -12.43 15.17
C ILE A 303 -13.43 -13.73 15.81
N HIS A 304 -14.33 -14.47 15.15
CA HIS A 304 -14.87 -15.72 15.68
C HIS A 304 -13.76 -16.75 15.96
N ARG A 305 -12.90 -17.04 14.97
CA ARG A 305 -11.81 -18.02 15.08
C ARG A 305 -10.75 -17.64 16.11
N THR A 306 -10.56 -16.35 16.37
CA THR A 306 -9.50 -15.86 17.28
C THR A 306 -10.00 -15.49 18.67
N SER A 307 -11.32 -15.35 18.88
CA SER A 307 -11.93 -14.92 20.14
C SER A 307 -11.53 -15.75 21.38
N ASN A 308 -11.13 -17.02 21.19
CA ASN A 308 -10.86 -17.97 22.28
C ASN A 308 -12.04 -18.14 23.26
N LEU A 309 -13.27 -17.78 22.86
CA LEU A 309 -14.46 -17.83 23.72
C LEU A 309 -15.16 -19.20 23.74
N GLY A 310 -14.72 -20.15 22.90
CA GLY A 310 -15.41 -21.42 22.64
C GLY A 310 -16.72 -21.20 21.86
N ASP A 311 -17.29 -22.27 21.30
CA ASP A 311 -18.65 -22.23 20.74
C ASP A 311 -19.63 -21.98 21.89
N ARG A 312 -20.02 -20.72 22.10
CA ARG A 312 -21.08 -20.32 23.05
C ARG A 312 -22.36 -19.98 22.31
#